data_AF-A0A915J9N8-F1
#
_entry.id   AF-A0A915J9N8-F1
#
_cell.length_a   1.000
_cell.length_b   1.000
_cell.length_c   1.000
_cell.angle_alpha   90.00
_cell.angle_beta   90.00
_cell.angle_gamma   90.00
#
_symmetry.space_group_name_H-M   'P 1'
#
loop_
_entity.id
_entity.type
_entity.pdbx_description
1 polymer ?
#
loop_
_entity_poly.entity_id
_entity_poly.type
_entity_poly.pdbx_seq_one_letter_code
_entity_poly.pdbx_strand_id
1 'polypeptide(L)'
;MSISLTIFYLSILTVVHCALRIDQLNFYVLGDKGESCTDACSTRQAFCDVSQSFNRDDKNIFFAFQRLNVRCVMDDRPWYDFTEPCVVVDPFDDNFGRCLGWRNGPKSSRLSTADKNPTENGKSSCAGRWPTVRRLCQCTKKFDVNTAKS
;
A
#
# COMPACT_ATOMS: atom_id res chain seq x y z
N MET A 1 5.72 2.32 -53.45
CA MET A 1 4.64 2.83 -52.58
C MET A 1 4.46 2.05 -51.25
N SER A 2 5.40 1.18 -50.84
CA SER A 2 5.21 0.35 -49.63
C SER A 2 5.79 0.91 -48.33
N ILE A 3 6.66 1.94 -48.41
CA ILE A 3 7.37 2.51 -47.25
C ILE A 3 6.45 3.45 -46.43
N SER A 4 5.48 4.12 -47.06
CA SER A 4 4.53 4.99 -46.33
C SER A 4 3.54 4.20 -45.47
N LEU A 5 3.13 3.00 -45.89
CA LEU A 5 2.20 2.19 -45.10
C LEU A 5 2.86 1.64 -43.84
N THR A 6 4.11 1.18 -43.92
CA THR A 6 4.83 0.63 -42.75
C THR A 6 5.09 1.70 -41.69
N ILE A 7 5.43 2.92 -42.10
CA ILE A 7 5.60 4.06 -41.17
C ILE A 7 4.28 4.40 -40.48
N PHE A 8 3.16 4.38 -41.21
CA PHE A 8 1.83 4.63 -40.65
C PHE A 8 1.39 3.54 -39.66
N TYR A 9 1.68 2.28 -39.93
CA TYR A 9 1.37 1.18 -39.02
C TYR A 9 2.21 1.24 -37.74
N LEU A 10 3.49 1.58 -37.84
CA LEU A 10 4.38 1.71 -36.68
C LEU A 10 4.00 2.89 -35.78
N SER A 11 3.54 4.01 -36.35
CA SER A 11 3.05 5.16 -35.58
C SER A 11 1.73 4.87 -34.88
N ILE A 12 0.80 4.15 -35.53
CA ILE A 12 -0.44 3.68 -34.88
C ILE A 12 -0.12 2.70 -33.75
N LEU A 13 0.78 1.73 -33.97
CA LEU A 13 1.18 0.77 -32.93
C LEU A 13 1.82 1.46 -31.72
N THR A 14 2.65 2.49 -31.92
CA THR A 14 3.27 3.23 -30.82
C THR A 14 2.26 4.09 -30.05
N VAL A 15 1.30 4.72 -30.73
CA VAL A 15 0.22 5.46 -30.06
C VAL A 15 -0.68 4.51 -29.26
N VAL A 16 -1.03 3.34 -29.81
CA VAL A 16 -1.80 2.30 -29.11
C VAL A 16 -1.02 1.73 -27.92
N HIS A 17 0.29 1.50 -28.05
CA HIS A 17 1.11 1.00 -26.93
C HIS A 17 1.30 2.05 -25.83
N CYS A 18 1.39 3.34 -26.17
CA CYS A 18 1.42 4.44 -25.20
C CYS A 18 0.06 4.62 -24.50
N ALA A 19 -1.06 4.41 -25.19
CA ALA A 19 -2.39 4.53 -24.60
C ALA A 19 -2.75 3.38 -23.62
N LEU A 20 -1.99 2.28 -23.62
CA LEU A 20 -2.31 1.04 -22.88
C LEU A 20 -1.64 0.91 -21.50
N ARG A 21 -0.93 1.92 -20.98
CA ARG A 21 0.03 1.67 -19.89
C ARG A 21 -0.02 2.60 -18.67
N ILE A 22 -1.18 3.08 -18.23
CA ILE A 22 -1.37 3.52 -16.83
C ILE A 22 -2.79 3.21 -16.34
N ASP A 23 -3.14 1.93 -16.20
CA ASP A 23 -4.49 1.54 -15.74
C ASP A 23 -4.60 1.46 -14.20
N GLN A 24 -3.52 1.75 -13.47
CA GLN A 24 -3.44 1.54 -12.02
C GLN A 24 -2.66 2.65 -11.31
N LEU A 25 -3.25 3.19 -10.25
CA LEU A 25 -2.61 4.12 -9.31
C LEU A 25 -2.46 3.46 -7.95
N ASN A 26 -1.23 3.38 -7.46
CA ASN A 26 -0.90 2.92 -6.12
C ASN A 26 -0.68 4.13 -5.21
N PHE A 27 -1.26 4.12 -4.01
CA PHE A 27 -1.10 5.19 -3.03
C PHE A 27 -1.27 4.65 -1.60
N TYR A 28 -0.87 5.45 -0.62
CA TYR A 28 -1.03 5.11 0.78
C TYR A 28 -2.15 5.94 1.41
N VAL A 29 -2.87 5.33 2.36
CA VAL A 29 -3.80 6.01 3.26
C VAL A 29 -3.45 5.63 4.70
N LEU A 30 -3.80 6.48 5.65
CA LEU A 30 -3.70 6.15 7.06
C LEU A 30 -5.10 5.77 7.55
N GLY A 31 -5.28 4.49 7.90
CA GLY A 31 -6.51 4.02 8.52
C GLY A 31 -6.64 4.50 9.97
N ASP A 32 -7.86 4.75 10.40
CA ASP A 32 -8.15 5.16 11.78
C ASP A 32 -8.12 3.99 12.77
N LYS A 33 -8.24 4.31 14.08
CA LYS A 33 -8.22 3.32 15.16
C LYS A 33 -9.35 2.29 14.94
N GLY A 34 -9.01 1.01 14.92
CA GLY A 34 -9.96 -0.08 14.68
C GLY A 34 -10.49 -0.17 13.23
N GLU A 35 -10.02 0.69 12.34
CA GLU A 35 -10.34 0.63 10.92
C GLU A 35 -9.46 -0.42 10.22
N SER A 36 -10.07 -1.19 9.32
CA SER A 36 -9.31 -2.11 8.48
C SER A 36 -8.74 -1.38 7.26
N CYS A 37 -7.65 -1.90 6.68
CA CYS A 37 -7.12 -1.31 5.44
C CYS A 37 -8.08 -1.48 4.26
N THR A 38 -8.91 -2.54 4.27
CA THR A 38 -10.00 -2.70 3.31
C THR A 38 -10.97 -1.51 3.36
N ASP A 39 -11.43 -1.13 4.56
CA ASP A 39 -12.36 -0.02 4.74
C ASP A 39 -11.70 1.31 4.35
N ALA A 40 -10.48 1.55 4.87
CA ALA A 40 -9.74 2.78 4.62
C ALA A 40 -9.51 3.03 3.11
N CYS A 41 -9.12 1.98 2.35
CA CYS A 41 -8.98 2.08 0.90
C CYS A 41 -10.33 2.27 0.19
N SER A 42 -11.38 1.60 0.67
CA SER A 42 -12.72 1.68 0.08
C SER A 42 -13.31 3.10 0.14
N THR A 43 -12.99 3.87 1.18
CA THR A 43 -13.37 5.30 1.26
C THR A 43 -12.83 6.15 0.10
N ARG A 44 -11.77 5.68 -0.58
CA ARG A 44 -11.13 6.34 -1.73
C ARG A 44 -11.47 5.67 -3.06
N GLN A 45 -12.48 4.78 -3.08
CA GLN A 45 -12.85 3.97 -4.24
C GLN A 45 -11.66 3.15 -4.76
N ALA A 46 -10.88 2.60 -3.83
CA ALA A 46 -9.71 1.79 -4.11
C ALA A 46 -9.79 0.48 -3.33
N PHE A 47 -8.99 -0.50 -3.72
CA PHE A 47 -8.88 -1.77 -3.01
C PHE A 47 -7.54 -1.85 -2.28
N CYS A 48 -7.54 -2.55 -1.15
CA CYS A 48 -6.31 -2.81 -0.40
C CYS A 48 -5.46 -3.84 -1.15
N ASP A 49 -4.17 -3.53 -1.34
CA ASP A 49 -3.24 -4.35 -2.10
C ASP A 49 -2.11 -4.89 -1.21
N VAL A 50 -2.36 -6.07 -0.65
CA VAL A 50 -1.37 -6.84 0.12
C VAL A 50 -0.23 -7.40 -0.72
N SER A 51 -0.40 -7.49 -2.05
CA SER A 51 0.62 -8.05 -2.93
C SER A 51 1.79 -7.09 -3.18
N GLN A 52 1.53 -5.79 -3.09
CA GLN A 52 2.56 -4.76 -3.23
C GLN A 52 3.36 -4.54 -1.93
N SER A 53 2.88 -5.06 -0.79
CA SER A 53 3.68 -5.17 0.43
C SER A 53 4.92 -6.06 0.26
N PHE A 54 5.02 -6.82 -0.84
CA PHE A 54 6.20 -7.65 -1.17
C PHE A 54 7.27 -6.90 -1.96
N ASN A 55 6.96 -5.73 -2.52
CA ASN A 55 7.93 -4.83 -3.15
C ASN A 55 8.19 -3.60 -2.27
N ARG A 56 8.37 -3.89 -0.97
CA ARG A 56 8.44 -2.91 0.11
C ARG A 56 9.74 -2.11 0.03
N ASP A 57 9.64 -0.86 -0.39
CA ASP A 57 10.72 0.13 -0.34
C ASP A 57 10.58 1.00 0.91
N ASP A 58 11.54 0.90 1.82
CA ASP A 58 11.61 1.66 3.07
C ASP A 58 11.47 3.18 2.81
N LYS A 59 12.04 3.68 1.71
CA LYS A 59 11.91 5.10 1.34
C LYS A 59 10.47 5.47 1.03
N ASN A 60 9.74 4.61 0.32
CA ASN A 60 8.36 4.88 -0.02
C ASN A 60 7.45 4.89 1.20
N ILE A 61 7.68 4.00 2.19
CA ILE A 61 6.93 4.00 3.45
C ILE A 61 7.27 5.24 4.27
N PHE A 62 8.55 5.58 4.39
CA PHE A 62 8.98 6.80 5.06
C PHE A 62 8.30 8.03 4.45
N PHE A 63 8.35 8.17 3.12
CA PHE A 63 7.70 9.29 2.44
C PHE A 63 6.18 9.26 2.53
N ALA A 64 5.56 8.08 2.64
CA ALA A 64 4.12 7.97 2.85
C ALA A 64 3.70 8.57 4.19
N PHE A 65 4.40 8.28 5.29
CA PHE A 65 4.15 8.92 6.59
C PHE A 65 4.31 10.44 6.53
N GLN A 66 5.36 10.93 5.84
CA GLN A 66 5.60 12.37 5.66
C GLN A 66 4.48 13.04 4.83
N ARG A 67 4.10 12.45 3.69
CA ARG A 67 3.08 13.00 2.78
C ARG A 67 1.68 13.03 3.38
N LEU A 68 1.38 12.07 4.25
CA LEU A 68 0.12 12.01 5.00
C LEU A 68 0.14 12.93 6.24
N ASN A 69 1.19 13.73 6.43
CA ASN A 69 1.36 14.67 7.53
C ASN A 69 1.20 14.01 8.90
N VAL A 70 1.70 12.78 9.02
CA VAL A 70 1.59 12.00 10.25
C VAL A 70 2.66 12.46 11.22
N ARG A 71 2.23 13.02 12.35
CA ARG A 71 3.14 13.44 13.42
C ARG A 71 3.51 12.23 14.27
N CYS A 72 4.62 11.59 13.93
CA CYS A 72 5.18 10.47 14.68
C CYS A 72 6.72 10.53 14.69
N VAL A 73 7.33 9.86 15.67
CA VAL A 73 8.77 9.60 15.67
C VAL A 73 9.04 8.31 14.92
N MET A 74 9.86 8.37 13.87
CA MET A 74 10.22 7.18 13.09
C MET A 74 11.02 6.19 13.96
N ASP A 75 10.63 4.93 13.97
CA ASP A 75 11.30 3.87 14.73
C ASP A 75 12.25 3.07 13.84
N ASP A 76 13.55 3.17 14.12
CA ASP A 76 14.59 2.58 13.27
C ASP A 76 14.93 1.12 13.63
N ARG A 77 14.31 0.55 14.67
CA ARG A 77 14.63 -0.80 15.11
C ARG A 77 14.18 -1.82 14.04
N PRO A 78 14.98 -2.88 13.77
CA PRO A 78 14.71 -3.83 12.69
C PRO A 78 13.78 -4.97 13.13
N TRP A 79 12.67 -4.63 13.79
CA TRP A 79 11.64 -5.57 14.22
C TRP A 79 10.35 -5.31 13.45
N TYR A 80 9.51 -6.34 13.33
CA TYR A 80 8.28 -6.25 12.55
C TYR A 80 7.15 -7.03 13.21
N ASP A 81 5.95 -6.45 13.19
CA ASP A 81 4.71 -7.06 13.67
C ASP A 81 3.57 -6.96 12.63
N PHE A 82 2.51 -7.75 12.79
CA PHE A 82 1.37 -7.83 11.85
C PHE A 82 0.58 -6.53 11.70
N THR A 83 0.65 -5.64 12.69
CA THR A 83 0.03 -4.32 12.67
C THR A 83 0.73 -3.35 11.74
N GLU A 84 2.01 -3.58 11.46
CA GLU A 84 2.90 -2.64 10.80
C GLU A 84 2.82 -2.69 9.25
N PRO A 85 3.14 -1.60 8.52
CA PRO A 85 3.52 -0.28 9.01
C PRO A 85 2.37 0.47 9.67
N CYS A 86 2.62 1.11 10.81
CA CYS A 86 1.58 1.80 11.58
C CYS A 86 2.14 2.91 12.48
N VAL A 87 1.24 3.73 13.01
CA VAL A 87 1.51 4.67 14.10
C VAL A 87 0.85 4.16 15.37
N VAL A 88 1.61 4.07 16.45
CA VAL A 88 1.08 3.68 17.76
C VAL A 88 0.37 4.87 18.39
N VAL A 89 -0.89 4.64 18.76
CA VAL A 89 -1.80 5.70 19.24
C VAL A 89 -2.49 5.31 20.55
N ASP A 90 -2.07 4.20 21.14
CA ASP A 90 -2.38 3.82 22.51
C ASP A 90 -1.43 4.54 23.48
N PRO A 91 -1.92 5.43 24.36
CA PRO A 91 -1.07 6.15 25.31
C PRO A 91 -0.42 5.27 26.38
N PHE A 92 -0.86 4.02 26.51
CA PHE A 92 -0.28 3.06 27.48
C PHE A 92 0.83 2.20 26.88
N ASP A 93 1.09 2.29 25.58
CA ASP A 93 2.18 1.58 24.90
C ASP A 93 3.48 2.41 24.97
N ASP A 94 4.60 1.77 25.29
CA ASP A 94 5.93 2.41 25.35
C ASP A 94 6.35 3.03 24.00
N ASN A 95 5.73 2.59 22.91
CA ASN A 95 5.94 3.10 21.56
C ASN A 95 4.95 4.21 21.17
N PHE A 96 4.12 4.71 22.09
CA PHE A 96 3.15 5.76 21.80
C PHE A 96 3.77 6.92 21.00
N GLY A 97 3.11 7.29 19.90
CA GLY A 97 3.58 8.34 18.99
C GLY A 97 4.70 7.92 18.04
N ARG A 98 5.10 6.64 18.01
CA ARG A 98 6.09 6.13 17.05
C ARG A 98 5.46 5.59 15.77
N CYS A 99 6.17 5.76 14.66
CA CYS A 99 5.90 5.10 13.39
C CYS A 99 6.75 3.84 13.29
N LEU A 100 6.09 2.68 13.35
CA LEU A 100 6.73 1.37 13.37
C LEU A 100 6.75 0.72 11.98
N GLY A 101 7.66 -0.24 11.81
CA GLY A 101 7.78 -1.06 10.61
C GLY A 101 7.92 -0.27 9.32
N TRP A 102 8.62 0.87 9.35
CA TRP A 102 8.99 1.62 8.14
C TRP A 102 10.32 1.16 7.54
N ARG A 103 11.21 0.57 8.36
CA ARG A 103 12.53 0.10 7.97
C ARG A 103 12.64 -1.42 8.11
N ASN A 104 13.35 -2.07 7.19
CA ASN A 104 13.71 -3.50 7.29
C ASN A 104 12.53 -4.50 7.47
N GLY A 105 11.31 -4.14 7.04
CA GLY A 105 10.18 -5.06 7.07
C GLY A 105 10.38 -6.29 6.17
N PRO A 106 9.67 -7.39 6.44
CA PRO A 106 9.86 -8.66 5.75
C PRO A 106 9.64 -8.49 4.24
N LYS A 107 10.66 -8.87 3.45
CA LYS A 107 10.64 -8.82 1.97
C LYS A 107 9.85 -9.98 1.33
N SER A 108 9.22 -10.83 2.13
CA SER A 108 8.41 -11.96 1.65
C SER A 108 7.24 -12.23 2.59
N SER A 109 6.19 -12.87 2.06
CA SER A 109 4.96 -13.30 2.76
C SER A 109 5.16 -14.20 3.98
N ARG A 110 6.40 -14.52 4.35
CA ARG A 110 6.75 -14.98 5.69
C ARG A 110 6.88 -13.78 6.63
N LEU A 111 5.73 -13.20 6.99
CA LEU A 111 5.58 -12.69 8.35
C LEU A 111 5.91 -13.85 9.29
N SER A 112 6.78 -13.62 10.27
CA SER A 112 7.27 -14.64 11.19
C SER A 112 6.12 -15.45 11.76
N THR A 113 6.11 -16.75 11.47
CA THR A 113 5.25 -17.76 12.10
C THR A 113 5.60 -18.01 13.57
N ALA A 114 6.15 -17.01 14.25
CA ALA A 114 6.53 -17.05 15.65
C ALA A 114 5.43 -16.40 16.51
N ASP A 115 4.21 -16.91 16.37
CA ASP A 115 3.36 -17.30 17.51
C ASP A 115 2.01 -17.79 17.00
N LYS A 116 1.74 -19.07 17.23
CA LYS A 116 0.47 -19.70 16.91
C LYS A 116 -0.57 -19.28 17.94
N ASN A 117 -1.51 -18.43 17.53
CA ASN A 117 -2.93 -18.70 17.79
C ASN A 117 -3.77 -18.30 16.56
N PRO A 118 -4.06 -19.26 15.66
CA PRO A 118 -4.66 -19.02 14.36
C PRO A 118 -6.19 -19.08 14.46
N THR A 119 -6.82 -17.92 14.58
CA THR A 119 -8.22 -17.79 14.13
C THR A 119 -8.38 -16.79 12.98
N GLU A 120 -7.37 -15.96 12.72
CA GLU A 120 -7.32 -15.15 11.49
C GLU A 120 -5.89 -15.10 10.94
N ASN A 121 -5.68 -15.80 9.83
CA ASN A 121 -4.51 -15.81 8.95
C ASN A 121 -3.46 -14.69 9.18
N GLY A 122 -2.33 -15.04 9.81
CA GLY A 122 -1.13 -14.23 10.02
C GLY A 122 -0.42 -13.77 8.75
N LYS A 123 -1.09 -12.92 7.99
CA LYS A 123 -0.56 -12.05 6.94
C LYS A 123 -0.79 -10.62 7.40
N SER A 124 -0.09 -9.63 6.85
CA SER A 124 -0.47 -8.22 6.96
C SER A 124 -1.88 -8.03 6.39
N SER A 125 -2.90 -8.34 7.19
CA SER A 125 -4.25 -8.57 6.67
C SER A 125 -4.88 -7.22 6.34
N CYS A 126 -5.39 -7.07 5.11
CA CYS A 126 -6.22 -5.92 4.75
C CYS A 126 -7.45 -5.82 5.65
N ALA A 127 -7.97 -6.97 6.12
CA ALA A 127 -9.21 -7.04 6.89
C ALA A 127 -9.01 -6.86 8.40
N GLY A 128 -7.78 -7.02 8.91
CA GLY A 128 -7.53 -6.92 10.34
C GLY A 128 -7.82 -5.52 10.88
N ARG A 129 -8.23 -5.45 12.15
CA ARG A 129 -8.61 -4.23 12.86
C ARG A 129 -7.84 -4.13 14.16
N TRP A 130 -7.23 -2.99 14.44
CA TRP A 130 -6.43 -2.79 15.64
C TRP A 130 -6.77 -1.45 16.30
N PRO A 131 -7.25 -1.44 17.56
CA PRO A 131 -7.66 -0.20 18.23
C PRO A 131 -6.48 0.63 18.76
N THR A 132 -5.31 0.01 18.92
CA THR A 132 -4.11 0.61 19.52
C THR A 132 -3.18 1.29 18.49
N VAL A 133 -3.41 1.05 17.20
CA VAL A 133 -2.59 1.61 16.12
C VAL A 133 -3.45 2.24 15.02
N ARG A 134 -2.84 3.14 14.23
CA ARG A 134 -3.34 3.60 12.93
C ARG A 134 -2.48 3.02 11.83
N ARG A 135 -3.05 2.20 10.95
CA ARG A 135 -2.26 1.45 9.96
C ARG A 135 -2.03 2.26 8.70
N LEU A 136 -0.81 2.20 8.19
CA LEU A 136 -0.49 2.74 6.88
C LEU A 136 -0.87 1.68 5.83
N CYS A 137 -1.96 1.94 5.13
CA CYS A 137 -2.59 1.00 4.21
C CYS A 137 -2.18 1.32 2.78
N GLN A 138 -1.75 0.30 2.04
CA GLN A 138 -1.45 0.42 0.62
C GLN A 138 -2.71 0.13 -0.21
N CYS A 139 -3.12 1.12 -0.99
CA CYS A 139 -4.31 1.07 -1.82
C CYS A 139 -3.95 1.14 -3.30
N THR A 140 -4.75 0.45 -4.11
CA THR A 140 -4.63 0.47 -5.56
C THR A 140 -5.99 0.85 -6.14
N LYS A 141 -5.99 1.82 -7.06
CA LYS A 141 -7.16 2.23 -7.84
C LYS A 141 -6.94 1.83 -9.29
N LYS A 142 -7.87 1.08 -9.87
CA LYS A 142 -7.92 0.77 -11.30
C LYS A 142 -8.74 1.84 -12.01
N PHE A 143 -8.27 2.30 -13.16
CA PHE A 143 -9.04 3.21 -14.01
C PHE A 143 -9.54 2.44 -15.23
N ASP A 144 -10.86 2.39 -15.40
CA ASP A 144 -11.46 1.84 -16.60
C ASP A 144 -11.42 2.92 -17.70
N VAL A 145 -10.53 2.73 -18.68
CA VAL A 145 -10.32 3.64 -19.84
C VAL A 145 -11.58 3.77 -20.73
N ASN A 146 -12.62 2.95 -20.50
CA ASN A 146 -13.85 2.95 -21.30
C ASN A 146 -14.93 3.96 -20.83
N THR A 147 -14.75 4.65 -19.71
CA THR A 147 -15.81 5.48 -19.10
C THR A 147 -15.71 6.98 -19.40
N ALA A 148 -14.73 7.41 -20.22
CA ALA A 148 -14.53 8.82 -20.59
C ALA A 148 -15.31 9.25 -21.86
N LYS A 149 -16.45 8.61 -22.12
CA LYS A 149 -17.41 9.01 -23.16
C LYS A 149 -18.82 8.89 -22.61
N SER A 150 -19.27 9.91 -21.90
CA SER A 150 -20.69 10.25 -21.75
C SER A 150 -20.86 11.75 -21.71
#